data_AF-A0A5H2WWN5-F1
#
_entry.id   AF-A0A5H2WWN5-F1
#
_cell.length_a   1.000
_cell.length_b   1.000
_cell.length_c   1.000
_cell.angle_alpha   90.00
_cell.angle_beta   90.00
_cell.angle_gamma   90.00
#
_symmetry.space_group_name_H-M   'P 1'
#
loop_
_entity.id
_entity.type
_entity.pdbx_description
1 polymer ?
#
loop_
_entity_poly.entity_id
_entity_poly.type
_entity_poly.pdbx_seq_one_letter_code
_entity_poly.pdbx_strand_id
1 'polypeptide(L)'
;QVDKYSFKRAHLMMVVYLSVTNSILLGPMLQSIFMYFVNLFHYGYAVAEFPYLHPTPVLYNFNYCTPHYYILIYISEYLNGHFCTTTNLGADLYVCTFAGQFCMQLEYLGNSLETYEPRVENSKTDCEFLMEWIRKHQLMLEAKIYHFALTKIV
;
A
#
# COMPACT_ATOMS: atom_id res chain seq x y z
N GLN A 1 -17.63 0.89 17.80
CA GLN A 1 -18.23 1.73 16.72
C GLN A 1 -17.09 2.09 15.77
N VAL A 2 -16.95 1.39 14.63
CA VAL A 2 -15.87 1.65 13.67
C VAL A 2 -16.08 3.05 13.11
N ASP A 3 -15.15 3.94 13.41
CA ASP A 3 -15.35 5.37 13.39
C ASP A 3 -15.57 5.88 11.95
N LYS A 4 -16.71 6.51 11.68
CA LYS A 4 -17.12 7.04 10.36
C LYS A 4 -16.10 8.06 9.82
N TYR A 5 -15.29 8.63 10.71
CA TYR A 5 -14.19 9.56 10.40
C TYR A 5 -12.91 8.86 9.90
N SER A 6 -12.67 7.60 10.27
CA SER A 6 -11.51 6.82 9.83
C SER A 6 -11.56 6.55 8.32
N PHE A 7 -12.74 6.17 7.81
CA PHE A 7 -12.93 5.83 6.39
C PHE A 7 -12.74 7.05 5.46
N LYS A 8 -13.22 8.23 5.87
CA LYS A 8 -13.03 9.47 5.10
C LYS A 8 -11.55 9.89 5.04
N ARG A 9 -10.79 9.70 6.13
CA ARG A 9 -9.36 9.99 6.17
C ARG A 9 -8.55 9.04 5.29
N ALA A 10 -8.86 7.75 5.32
CA ALA A 10 -8.22 6.75 4.47
C ALA A 10 -8.42 7.06 2.98
N HIS A 11 -9.64 7.41 2.56
CA HIS A 11 -9.93 7.81 1.19
C HIS A 11 -9.14 9.07 0.77
N LEU A 12 -9.08 10.09 1.63
CA LEU A 12 -8.29 11.29 1.35
C LEU A 12 -6.79 10.96 1.19
N MET A 13 -6.25 10.11 2.07
CA MET A 13 -4.86 9.66 1.97
C MET A 13 -4.58 8.92 0.66
N MET A 14 -5.47 8.02 0.22
CA MET A 14 -5.32 7.34 -1.07
C MET A 14 -5.33 8.32 -2.24
N VAL A 15 -6.26 9.29 -2.25
CA VAL A 15 -6.34 10.29 -3.32
C VAL A 15 -5.08 11.15 -3.37
N VAL A 16 -4.58 11.60 -2.21
CA VAL A 16 -3.35 12.39 -2.13
C VAL A 16 -2.16 11.55 -2.62
N TYR A 17 -2.04 10.31 -2.17
CA TYR A 17 -0.96 9.41 -2.56
C TYR A 17 -0.94 9.16 -4.08
N LEU A 18 -2.09 8.79 -4.66
CA LEU A 18 -2.21 8.59 -6.11
C LEU A 18 -1.92 9.88 -6.89
N SER A 19 -2.32 11.04 -6.36
CA SER A 19 -2.05 12.33 -6.99
C SER A 19 -0.55 12.62 -7.03
N VAL A 20 0.16 12.41 -5.91
CA VAL A 20 1.62 12.56 -5.81
C VAL A 20 2.33 11.59 -6.76
N THR A 21 1.94 10.32 -6.78
CA THR A 21 2.50 9.33 -7.71
C THR A 21 2.32 9.78 -9.16
N ASN A 22 1.13 10.26 -9.54
CA ASN A 22 0.90 10.80 -10.88
C ASN A 22 1.79 12.01 -11.19
N SER A 23 1.96 12.94 -10.24
CA SER A 23 2.85 14.09 -10.45
C SER A 23 4.30 13.68 -10.67
N ILE A 24 4.80 12.71 -9.91
CA ILE A 24 6.17 12.19 -10.07
C ILE A 24 6.33 11.49 -11.42
N LEU A 25 5.37 10.63 -11.79
CA LEU A 25 5.46 9.87 -13.03
C LEU A 25 5.20 10.69 -14.28
N LEU A 26 4.43 11.78 -14.23
CA LEU A 26 4.17 12.66 -15.39
C LEU A 26 5.14 13.84 -15.48
N GLY A 27 5.80 14.21 -14.39
CA GLY A 27 6.72 15.34 -14.30
C GLY A 27 7.78 15.36 -15.41
N PRO A 28 8.56 14.29 -15.62
CA PRO A 28 9.59 14.23 -16.65
C PRO A 28 9.07 14.41 -18.09
N MET A 29 7.90 13.85 -18.42
CA MET A 29 7.27 14.08 -19.73
C MET A 29 6.86 15.54 -19.90
N LEU A 30 6.18 16.13 -18.90
CA LEU A 30 5.78 17.54 -18.94
C LEU A 30 7.00 18.47 -19.02
N GLN A 31 8.07 18.15 -18.29
CA GLN A 31 9.33 18.87 -18.35
C GLN A 31 9.96 18.76 -19.74
N SER A 32 9.95 17.58 -20.36
CA SER A 32 10.47 17.39 -21.72
C SER A 32 9.71 18.23 -22.75
N ILE A 33 8.37 18.25 -22.65
CA ILE A 33 7.50 19.08 -23.50
C ILE A 33 7.79 20.56 -23.28
N PHE A 34 7.88 21.01 -22.02
CA PHE A 34 8.15 22.40 -21.70
C PHE A 34 9.52 22.86 -22.20
N MET A 35 10.57 22.06 -21.97
CA MET A 35 11.92 22.35 -22.46
C MET A 35 11.96 22.44 -24.00
N TYR A 36 11.23 21.56 -24.70
CA TYR A 36 11.12 21.64 -26.15
C TYR A 36 10.51 22.96 -26.61
N PHE A 37 9.40 23.40 -26.00
CA PHE A 37 8.77 24.69 -26.34
C PHE A 37 9.69 25.88 -26.01
N VAL A 38 10.34 25.88 -24.85
CA VAL A 38 11.28 26.94 -24.49
C VAL A 38 12.44 27.03 -25.48
N ASN A 39 13.03 25.89 -25.84
CA ASN A 39 14.12 25.83 -26.82
C ASN A 39 13.65 26.28 -28.21
N LEU A 40 12.42 25.92 -28.59
CA LEU A 40 11.81 26.36 -29.84
C LEU A 40 11.66 27.89 -29.89
N PHE A 41 11.22 28.51 -28.80
CA PHE A 41 11.07 29.97 -28.72
C PHE A 41 12.42 30.72 -28.67
N HIS A 42 13.45 30.15 -28.02
CA HIS A 42 14.76 30.81 -27.88
C HIS A 42 15.70 30.61 -29.07
N TYR A 43 15.81 29.39 -29.60
CA TYR A 43 16.84 29.01 -30.57
C TYR A 43 16.27 28.69 -31.96
N GLY A 44 14.93 28.64 -32.10
CA GLY A 44 14.26 28.32 -33.35
C GLY A 44 14.21 26.83 -33.67
N TYR A 45 13.46 26.48 -34.72
CA TYR A 45 13.15 25.09 -35.09
C TYR A 45 14.38 24.25 -35.45
N ALA A 46 15.49 24.88 -35.86
CA ALA A 46 16.69 24.18 -36.33
C ALA A 46 17.52 23.53 -35.20
N VAL A 47 17.34 23.95 -33.95
CA VAL A 47 18.17 23.53 -32.79
C VAL A 47 17.31 22.93 -31.66
N ALA A 48 15.98 22.97 -31.78
CA ALA A 48 15.08 22.46 -30.76
C ALA A 48 15.06 20.93 -30.76
N GLU A 49 15.82 20.31 -29.85
CA GLU A 49 15.79 18.86 -29.61
C GLU A 49 14.88 18.51 -28.42
N PHE A 50 14.16 17.39 -28.55
CA PHE A 50 13.35 16.85 -27.45
C PHE A 50 14.25 16.06 -26.49
N PRO A 51 14.22 16.32 -25.18
CA PRO A 51 15.20 15.75 -24.25
C PRO A 51 14.89 14.31 -23.80
N TYR A 52 13.72 13.74 -24.15
CA TYR A 52 13.33 12.36 -23.83
C TYR A 52 13.57 11.97 -22.35
N LEU A 53 13.10 12.78 -21.40
CA LEU A 53 13.32 12.51 -19.98
C LEU A 53 12.40 11.39 -19.46
N HIS A 54 12.99 10.46 -18.72
CA HIS A 54 12.29 9.33 -18.11
C HIS A 54 12.19 9.49 -16.59
N PRO A 55 11.10 8.99 -15.95
CA PRO A 55 10.95 8.97 -14.50
C PRO A 55 11.92 8.01 -13.79
N THR A 56 12.37 6.97 -14.49
CA THR A 56 13.27 5.96 -13.94
C THR A 56 14.59 5.91 -14.72
N PRO A 57 15.75 5.80 -14.04
CA PRO A 57 17.05 5.72 -14.71
C PRO A 57 17.31 4.28 -15.19
N VAL A 58 16.46 3.76 -16.09
CA VAL A 58 16.62 2.43 -16.67
C VAL A 58 17.51 2.52 -17.90
N LEU A 59 18.53 1.66 -17.96
CA LEU A 59 19.38 1.52 -19.15
C LEU A 59 18.72 0.56 -20.14
N TYR A 60 18.29 1.09 -21.28
CA TYR A 60 17.76 0.29 -22.38
C TYR A 60 18.89 -0.08 -23.36
N ASN A 61 18.96 -1.36 -23.76
CA ASN A 61 19.94 -1.88 -24.72
C ASN A 61 19.67 -1.46 -26.18
N PHE A 62 18.69 -0.60 -26.42
CA PHE A 62 18.25 -0.16 -27.75
C PHE A 62 18.09 1.37 -27.77
N ASN A 63 18.15 1.97 -28.96
CA ASN A 63 18.02 3.41 -29.11
C ASN A 63 16.57 3.86 -28.85
N TYR A 64 16.34 4.39 -27.64
CA TYR A 64 15.03 4.88 -27.18
C TYR A 64 14.76 6.34 -27.57
N CYS A 65 15.72 7.05 -28.17
CA CYS A 65 15.62 8.44 -28.62
C CYS A 65 14.83 8.58 -29.93
N THR A 66 13.72 7.85 -30.05
CA THR A 66 12.80 7.89 -31.17
C THR A 66 11.36 7.97 -30.64
N PRO A 67 10.46 8.78 -31.25
CA PRO A 67 9.16 9.08 -30.66
C PRO A 67 8.29 7.84 -30.35
N HIS A 68 8.30 6.84 -31.24
CA HIS A 68 7.51 5.63 -31.06
C HIS A 68 7.97 4.78 -29.88
N TYR A 69 9.28 4.60 -29.74
CA TYR A 69 9.85 3.82 -28.64
C TYR A 69 9.72 4.57 -27.31
N TYR A 70 9.93 5.88 -27.32
CA TYR A 70 9.74 6.72 -26.13
C TYR A 70 8.32 6.58 -25.56
N ILE A 71 7.27 6.67 -26.39
CA ILE A 71 5.88 6.53 -25.94
C ILE A 71 5.64 5.15 -25.31
N LEU A 72 6.08 4.08 -25.98
CA LEU A 72 5.89 2.72 -25.47
C LEU A 72 6.63 2.47 -24.15
N ILE A 73 7.88 2.93 -24.05
CA ILE A 73 8.66 2.86 -22.82
C ILE A 73 7.97 3.64 -21.72
N TYR A 74 7.54 4.87 -22.00
CA TYR A 74 6.93 5.72 -20.99
C TYR A 74 5.63 5.13 -20.46
N ILE A 75 4.80 4.52 -21.32
CA ILE A 75 3.60 3.78 -20.89
C ILE A 75 4.00 2.61 -19.97
N SER A 76 5.03 1.86 -20.33
CA SER A 76 5.51 0.73 -19.52
C SER A 76 6.03 1.18 -18.15
N GLU A 77 6.86 2.23 -18.10
CA GLU A 77 7.39 2.81 -16.86
C GLU A 77 6.26 3.40 -16.00
N TYR A 78 5.29 4.06 -16.62
CA TYR A 78 4.12 4.61 -15.94
C TYR A 78 3.26 3.51 -15.29
N LEU A 79 2.95 2.44 -16.03
CA LEU A 79 2.21 1.30 -15.49
C LEU A 79 2.99 0.59 -14.38
N ASN A 80 4.29 0.39 -14.56
CA ASN A 80 5.16 -0.23 -13.56
C ASN A 80 5.23 0.62 -12.28
N GLY A 81 5.37 1.94 -12.42
CA GLY A 81 5.38 2.89 -11.30
C GLY A 81 4.08 2.84 -10.50
N HIS A 82 2.93 2.85 -11.19
CA HIS A 82 1.62 2.70 -10.53
C HIS A 82 1.44 1.34 -9.87
N PHE A 83 1.87 0.26 -10.52
CA PHE A 83 1.81 -1.07 -9.95
C PHE A 83 2.63 -1.17 -8.66
N CYS A 84 3.89 -0.74 -8.69
CA CYS A 84 4.77 -0.78 -7.52
C CYS A 84 4.23 0.06 -6.36
N THR A 85 3.83 1.30 -6.63
CA THR A 85 3.32 2.21 -5.59
C THR A 85 1.98 1.75 -5.00
N THR A 86 1.09 1.19 -5.82
CA THR A 86 -0.20 0.66 -5.37
C THR A 86 -0.03 -0.61 -4.56
N THR A 87 0.85 -1.52 -4.99
CA THR A 87 1.15 -2.75 -4.24
C THR A 87 1.77 -2.44 -2.88
N ASN A 88 2.71 -1.50 -2.82
CA ASN A 88 3.29 -1.07 -1.53
C ASN A 88 2.24 -0.46 -0.59
N LEU A 89 1.40 0.45 -1.11
CA LEU A 89 0.31 1.03 -0.33
C LEU A 89 -0.68 -0.05 0.17
N GLY A 90 -1.00 -1.02 -0.69
CA GLY A 90 -1.85 -2.15 -0.36
C GLY A 90 -1.27 -3.02 0.76
N ALA A 91 0.04 -3.30 0.70
CA ALA A 91 0.75 -4.04 1.74
C ALA A 91 0.75 -3.28 3.08
N ASP A 92 1.00 -1.98 3.08
CA ASP A 92 0.99 -1.15 4.29
C ASP A 92 -0.40 -1.11 4.94
N LEU A 93 -1.45 -0.91 4.13
CA LEU A 93 -2.84 -0.94 4.59
C LEU A 93 -3.23 -2.31 5.14
N TYR A 94 -2.79 -3.36 4.48
CA TYR A 94 -3.01 -4.73 4.92
C TYR A 94 -2.38 -4.96 6.31
N VAL A 95 -1.13 -4.58 6.51
CA VAL A 95 -0.44 -4.71 7.81
C VAL A 95 -1.15 -3.89 8.89
N CYS A 96 -1.54 -2.64 8.60
CA CYS A 96 -2.24 -1.79 9.56
C CYS A 96 -3.60 -2.36 9.97
N THR A 97 -4.40 -2.82 9.00
CA THR A 97 -5.72 -3.40 9.27
C THR A 97 -5.61 -4.72 10.04
N PHE A 98 -4.65 -5.57 9.65
CA PHE A 98 -4.37 -6.82 10.35
C PHE A 98 -3.94 -6.57 11.81
N ALA A 99 -3.01 -5.64 12.04
CA ALA A 99 -2.57 -5.27 13.38
C ALA A 99 -3.73 -4.72 14.23
N GLY A 100 -4.59 -3.88 13.65
CA GLY A 100 -5.78 -3.35 14.30
C GLY A 100 -6.78 -4.45 14.69
N GLN A 101 -7.06 -5.39 13.78
CA GLN A 101 -7.91 -6.54 14.07
C GLN A 101 -7.33 -7.40 15.19
N PHE A 102 -6.02 -7.65 15.17
CA PHE A 102 -5.34 -8.41 16.21
C PHE A 102 -5.46 -7.73 17.59
N CYS A 103 -5.28 -6.41 17.66
CA CYS A 103 -5.44 -5.66 18.91
C CYS A 103 -6.88 -5.73 19.44
N MET A 104 -7.88 -5.58 18.58
CA MET A 104 -9.30 -5.68 18.99
C MET A 104 -9.65 -7.08 19.52
N GLN A 105 -9.09 -8.15 18.94
CA GLN A 105 -9.33 -9.51 19.41
C GLN A 105 -8.68 -9.76 20.78
N LEU A 106 -7.46 -9.24 20.99
CA LEU A 106 -6.79 -9.29 22.29
C LEU A 106 -7.56 -8.51 23.37
N GLU A 107 -8.03 -7.30 23.02
CA GLU A 107 -8.84 -6.48 23.91
C GLU A 107 -10.15 -7.18 24.29
N TYR A 108 -10.85 -7.76 23.30
CA TYR A 108 -12.06 -8.55 23.55
C TYR A 108 -11.80 -9.72 24.50
N LEU A 109 -10.70 -10.44 24.29
CA LEU A 109 -10.33 -11.58 25.12
C LEU A 109 -9.99 -11.15 26.56
N GLY A 110 -9.27 -10.04 26.72
CA GLY A 110 -8.98 -9.44 28.04
C GLY A 110 -10.25 -9.00 28.77
N ASN A 111 -11.11 -8.24 28.09
CA ASN A 111 -12.38 -7.77 28.65
C ASN A 111 -13.31 -8.93 29.05
N SER A 112 -13.33 -10.01 28.26
CA SER A 112 -14.10 -11.22 28.58
C SER A 112 -13.63 -11.86 29.90
N LEU A 113 -12.32 -11.89 30.15
CA LEU A 113 -11.75 -12.43 31.39
C LEU A 113 -12.01 -11.50 32.58
N GLU A 114 -11.86 -10.19 32.40
CA GLU A 114 -12.06 -9.19 33.45
C GLU A 114 -13.52 -9.10 33.90
N THR A 115 -14.47 -9.25 32.97
CA THR A 115 -15.91 -9.19 33.26
C THR A 115 -16.43 -10.50 33.86
N TYR A 116 -15.64 -11.58 33.84
CA TYR A 116 -16.07 -12.88 34.34
C TYR A 116 -15.93 -12.96 35.86
N GLU A 117 -17.05 -13.12 36.56
CA GLU A 117 -17.07 -13.32 38.01
C GLU A 117 -17.17 -14.82 38.37
N PRO A 118 -16.07 -15.45 38.82
CA PRO A 118 -16.11 -16.86 39.22
C PRO A 118 -16.93 -17.05 40.51
N ARG A 119 -17.61 -18.19 40.63
CA ARG A 119 -18.41 -18.52 41.82
C ARG A 119 -18.07 -19.92 42.29
N VAL A 120 -17.81 -20.08 43.58
CA VAL A 120 -17.41 -21.35 44.20
C VAL A 120 -18.46 -22.44 43.97
N GLU A 121 -19.75 -22.07 43.88
CA GLU A 121 -20.83 -23.02 43.59
C GLU A 121 -20.83 -23.55 42.14
N ASN A 122 -20.17 -22.86 41.21
CA ASN A 122 -20.22 -23.12 39.76
C ASN A 122 -18.87 -23.55 39.17
N SER A 123 -18.04 -24.24 39.96
CA SER A 123 -16.68 -24.67 39.57
C SER A 123 -16.59 -25.33 38.17
N LYS A 124 -17.62 -26.09 37.76
CA LYS A 124 -17.66 -26.72 36.43
C LYS A 124 -17.77 -25.69 35.30
N THR A 125 -18.64 -24.69 35.47
CA THR A 125 -18.88 -23.62 34.49
C THR A 125 -17.68 -22.69 34.38
N ASP A 126 -17.02 -22.41 35.51
CA ASP A 126 -15.78 -21.62 35.56
C ASP A 126 -14.65 -22.30 34.80
N CYS A 127 -14.53 -23.63 34.95
CA CYS A 127 -13.54 -24.43 34.23
C CYS A 127 -13.84 -24.49 32.72
N GLU A 128 -15.13 -24.65 32.34
CA GLU A 128 -15.57 -24.63 30.94
C GLU A 128 -15.30 -23.27 30.28
N PHE A 129 -15.56 -22.16 30.97
CA PHE A 129 -15.24 -20.82 30.48
C PHE A 129 -13.73 -20.65 30.26
N LEU A 130 -12.90 -21.06 31.22
CA LEU A 130 -11.45 -20.92 31.12
C LEU A 130 -10.87 -21.78 30.00
N MET A 131 -11.35 -23.01 29.82
CA MET A 131 -10.96 -23.87 28.71
C MET A 131 -11.29 -23.23 27.36
N GLU A 132 -12.49 -22.68 27.21
CA GLU A 132 -12.91 -22.02 25.98
C GLU A 132 -12.11 -20.73 25.71
N TRP A 133 -11.78 -19.97 26.77
CA TRP A 133 -10.92 -18.79 26.68
C TRP A 133 -9.51 -19.14 26.20
N ILE A 134 -8.90 -20.16 26.80
CA ILE A 134 -7.56 -20.66 26.41
C ILE A 134 -7.59 -21.15 24.96
N ARG A 135 -8.62 -21.89 24.56
CA ARG A 135 -8.79 -22.38 23.19
C ARG A 135 -8.85 -21.21 22.19
N LYS A 136 -9.62 -20.17 22.49
CA LYS A 136 -9.71 -18.95 21.64
C LYS A 136 -8.36 -18.25 21.53
N HIS A 137 -7.63 -18.13 22.64
CA HIS A 137 -6.29 -17.54 22.64
C HIS A 137 -5.30 -18.35 21.77
N GLN A 138 -5.29 -19.67 21.92
CA GLN A 138 -4.43 -20.56 21.15
C GLN A 138 -4.74 -20.50 19.65
N LEU A 139 -6.02 -20.53 19.26
CA LEU A 139 -6.42 -20.39 17.86
C LEU A 139 -5.96 -19.06 17.25
N MET A 140 -6.03 -17.97 18.01
CA MET A 140 -5.53 -16.67 17.56
C MET A 140 -4.01 -16.68 17.36
N LEU A 141 -3.25 -17.37 18.22
CA LEU A 141 -1.80 -17.52 18.07
C LEU A 141 -1.41 -18.43 16.90
N GLU A 142 -2.11 -19.55 16.72
CA GLU A 142 -1.86 -20.49 15.61
C GLU A 142 -2.22 -19.89 14.25
N ALA A 143 -3.36 -19.20 14.14
CA ALA A 143 -3.74 -18.48 12.93
C ALA A 143 -2.65 -17.46 12.51
N LYS A 144 -1.94 -16.89 13.50
CA LYS A 144 -0.80 -15.98 13.29
C LYS A 144 0.39 -16.68 12.61
N ILE A 145 0.69 -17.92 13.00
CA ILE A 145 1.83 -18.70 12.47
C ILE A 145 1.57 -19.10 11.01
N TYR A 146 0.36 -19.59 10.72
CA TYR A 146 -0.02 -19.98 9.36
C TYR A 146 -0.07 -18.79 8.40
N HIS A 147 -0.60 -17.64 8.86
CA HIS A 147 -0.69 -16.47 7.99
C HIS A 147 0.68 -15.85 7.69
N PHE A 148 1.58 -15.76 8.68
CA PHE A 148 2.94 -15.26 8.47
C PHE A 148 3.77 -16.17 7.54
N ALA A 149 3.58 -17.49 7.62
CA ALA A 149 4.22 -18.44 6.71
C ALA A 149 3.76 -18.26 5.26
N LEU A 150 2.47 -18.00 5.03
CA LEU A 150 1.92 -17.73 3.70
C LEU A 150 2.39 -16.39 3.11
N THR A 151 2.58 -15.36 3.94
CA THR A 151 3.05 -14.03 3.47
C THR A 151 4.55 -14.02 3.13
N LYS A 152 5.32 -15.04 3.54
CA LYS A 152 6.74 -15.20 3.16
C LYS A 152 6.96 -16.03 1.88
N ILE A 153 5.90 -16.63 1.33
CA ILE A 153 5.97 -17.52 0.16
C ILE A 153 5.58 -16.78 -1.15
N VAL A 154 5.10 -15.54 -1.06
CA VAL A 154 4.88 -14.61 -2.18
C VAL A 154 5.91 -13.50 -2.10
#